data_AF-A0A530BNB1-F1
#
_entry.id   AF-A0A530BNB1-F1
#
_cell.length_a   1.000
_cell.length_b   1.000
_cell.length_c   1.000
_cell.angle_alpha   90.00
_cell.angle_beta   90.00
_cell.angle_gamma   90.00
#
_symmetry.space_group_name_H-M   'P 1'
#
loop_
_entity.id
_entity.type
_entity.pdbx_description
1 polymer ?
#
loop_
_entity_poly.entity_id
_entity_poly.type
_entity_poly.pdbx_seq_one_letter_code
_entity_poly.pdbx_strand_id
1 'polypeptide(L)'
;AIAAERLDYDACGARTVAEAVAKRRPADVDVLADALAQTWPLNPVSALLLGPISRARFAQNERSVFGFLSSAEPAGFRQFLETTDFEGGTYNPAMLWDYLAANFGMALTAGVDGDRFSLAFEAIERAGVKGTGLHVALTKAAAIIEFFRNGSGVVLADDFLSASVLGFGMKAISGAIKDLVDWAILIRQPRLGGY
;
A
#
# COMPACT_ATOMS: atom_id res chain seq x y z
N ALA A 1 -28.09 -0.56 -7.97
CA ALA A 1 -27.62 -0.62 -9.37
C ALA A 1 -26.13 -0.25 -9.47
N ILE A 2 -25.70 0.90 -8.96
CA ILE A 2 -24.29 1.37 -9.05
C ILE A 2 -23.28 0.42 -8.38
N ALA A 3 -23.63 -0.29 -7.31
CA ALA A 3 -22.68 -1.19 -6.62
C ALA A 3 -22.43 -2.55 -7.32
N ALA A 4 -23.36 -3.03 -8.16
CA ALA A 4 -23.32 -4.41 -8.66
C ALA A 4 -22.38 -4.59 -9.86
N GLU A 5 -22.37 -3.65 -10.81
CA GLU A 5 -21.48 -3.71 -11.99
C GLU A 5 -20.00 -3.43 -11.66
N ARG A 6 -19.71 -2.94 -10.45
CA ARG A 6 -18.37 -2.43 -10.07
C ARG A 6 -17.57 -3.41 -9.22
N LEU A 7 -18.23 -4.35 -8.55
CA LEU A 7 -17.58 -5.47 -7.86
C LEU A 7 -16.70 -6.27 -8.82
N ASP A 8 -17.11 -6.41 -10.08
CA ASP A 8 -16.39 -7.21 -11.08
C ASP A 8 -15.06 -6.59 -11.53
N TYR A 9 -14.91 -5.26 -11.54
CA TYR A 9 -13.68 -4.59 -11.98
C TYR A 9 -12.53 -4.74 -10.97
N ASP A 10 -12.84 -4.68 -9.66
CA ASP A 10 -11.86 -4.81 -8.58
C ASP A 10 -11.72 -6.27 -8.09
N ALA A 11 -12.67 -7.16 -8.41
CA ALA A 11 -12.60 -8.59 -8.08
C ALA A 11 -11.32 -9.25 -8.59
N CYS A 12 -10.80 -8.83 -9.75
CA CYS A 12 -9.54 -9.33 -10.30
C CYS A 12 -8.33 -8.96 -9.42
N GLY A 13 -8.27 -7.71 -8.95
CA GLY A 13 -7.22 -7.25 -8.03
C GLY A 13 -7.33 -7.92 -6.66
N ALA A 14 -8.54 -7.99 -6.12
CA ALA A 14 -8.85 -8.65 -4.85
C ALA A 14 -8.45 -10.13 -4.85
N ARG A 15 -8.80 -10.86 -5.92
CA ARG A 15 -8.42 -12.27 -6.08
C ARG A 15 -6.91 -12.45 -6.20
N THR A 16 -6.24 -11.62 -7.00
CA THR A 16 -4.78 -11.66 -7.13
C THR A 16 -4.08 -11.49 -5.78
N VAL A 17 -4.56 -10.54 -4.97
CA VAL A 17 -4.03 -10.29 -3.62
C VAL A 17 -4.36 -11.45 -2.68
N ALA A 18 -5.58 -12.00 -2.72
CA ALA A 18 -5.97 -13.15 -1.91
C ALA A 18 -5.10 -14.39 -2.21
N GLU A 19 -4.84 -14.67 -3.49
CA GLU A 19 -3.93 -15.74 -3.92
C GLU A 19 -2.49 -15.49 -3.46
N ALA A 20 -2.02 -14.23 -3.52
CA ALA A 20 -0.70 -13.85 -3.01
C ALA A 20 -0.58 -14.07 -1.49
N VAL A 21 -1.63 -13.78 -0.73
CA VAL A 21 -1.69 -14.06 0.72
C VAL A 21 -1.68 -15.57 0.98
N ALA A 22 -2.48 -16.34 0.24
CA ALA A 22 -2.60 -17.79 0.41
C ALA A 22 -1.29 -18.55 0.13
N LYS A 23 -0.39 -18.01 -0.71
CA LYS A 23 0.97 -18.57 -0.91
C LYS A 23 1.84 -18.56 0.35
N ARG A 24 1.51 -17.71 1.34
CA ARG A 24 2.39 -17.39 2.48
C ARG A 24 1.76 -17.71 3.82
N ARG A 25 0.44 -17.81 3.89
CA ARG A 25 -0.30 -18.25 5.09
C ARG A 25 -1.57 -19.00 4.70
N PRO A 26 -2.10 -19.89 5.56
CA PRO A 26 -3.41 -20.50 5.36
C PRO A 26 -4.50 -19.42 5.26
N ALA A 27 -5.15 -19.35 4.11
CA ALA A 27 -6.26 -18.45 3.84
C ALA A 27 -7.20 -19.11 2.83
N ASP A 28 -8.51 -18.93 3.02
CA ASP A 28 -9.50 -19.26 2.01
C ASP A 28 -9.51 -18.14 0.97
N VAL A 29 -9.09 -18.46 -0.26
CA VAL A 29 -8.89 -17.48 -1.33
C VAL A 29 -10.20 -16.83 -1.74
N ASP A 30 -11.28 -17.61 -1.85
CA ASP A 30 -12.56 -17.10 -2.32
C ASP A 30 -13.17 -16.18 -1.26
N VAL A 31 -13.18 -16.61 0.01
CA VAL A 31 -13.67 -15.79 1.12
C VAL A 31 -12.86 -14.49 1.27
N LEU A 32 -11.53 -14.57 1.15
CA LEU A 32 -10.67 -13.39 1.26
C LEU A 32 -10.83 -12.45 0.06
N ALA A 33 -10.93 -12.98 -1.15
CA ALA A 33 -11.16 -12.18 -2.36
C ALA A 33 -12.49 -11.42 -2.27
N ASP A 34 -13.57 -12.10 -1.85
CA ASP A 34 -14.88 -11.49 -1.68
C ASP A 34 -14.86 -10.38 -0.61
N ALA A 35 -14.17 -10.62 0.51
CA ALA A 35 -14.02 -9.62 1.55
C ALA A 35 -13.22 -8.39 1.07
N LEU A 36 -12.14 -8.60 0.30
CA LEU A 36 -11.31 -7.53 -0.25
C LEU A 36 -12.06 -6.72 -1.31
N ALA A 37 -12.80 -7.36 -2.21
CA ALA A 37 -13.61 -6.68 -3.22
C ALA A 37 -14.67 -5.76 -2.59
N GLN A 38 -15.21 -6.13 -1.42
CA GLN A 38 -16.15 -5.30 -0.65
C GLN A 38 -15.51 -4.07 0.02
N THR A 39 -14.17 -3.95 0.00
CA THR A 39 -13.48 -2.78 0.57
C THR A 39 -13.34 -1.62 -0.41
N TRP A 40 -13.81 -1.76 -1.65
CA TRP A 40 -13.79 -0.70 -2.64
C TRP A 40 -14.38 0.62 -2.09
N PRO A 41 -13.75 1.78 -2.31
CA PRO A 41 -12.59 2.02 -3.19
C PRO A 41 -11.21 1.91 -2.52
N LEU A 42 -11.04 1.16 -1.42
CA LEU A 42 -9.70 0.83 -0.94
C LEU A 42 -9.03 -0.16 -1.88
N ASN A 43 -7.74 0.06 -2.16
CA ASN A 43 -6.94 -0.97 -2.80
C ASN A 43 -6.84 -2.19 -1.87
N PRO A 44 -6.90 -3.44 -2.38
CA PRO A 44 -6.83 -4.63 -1.53
C PRO A 44 -5.57 -4.71 -0.65
N VAL A 45 -4.42 -4.20 -1.12
CA VAL A 45 -3.19 -4.12 -0.32
C VAL A 45 -3.35 -3.08 0.80
N SER A 46 -3.89 -1.90 0.49
CA SER A 46 -4.20 -0.88 1.51
C SER A 46 -5.14 -1.44 2.58
N ALA A 47 -6.21 -2.13 2.18
CA ALA A 47 -7.19 -2.72 3.09
C ALA A 47 -6.55 -3.70 4.09
N LEU A 48 -5.63 -4.57 3.61
CA LEU A 48 -4.90 -5.49 4.48
C LEU A 48 -3.93 -4.78 5.44
N LEU A 49 -3.34 -3.65 5.03
CA LEU A 49 -2.40 -2.88 5.85
C LEU A 49 -3.08 -2.03 6.94
N LEU A 50 -4.37 -1.69 6.79
CA LEU A 50 -5.11 -0.93 7.81
C LEU A 50 -5.13 -1.60 9.17
N GLY A 51 -5.21 -2.95 9.20
CA GLY A 51 -5.19 -3.72 10.44
C GLY A 51 -3.93 -3.43 11.26
N PRO A 52 -2.71 -3.73 10.75
CA PRO A 52 -1.46 -3.40 11.43
C PRO A 52 -1.28 -1.90 11.73
N ILE A 53 -1.63 -1.02 10.80
CA ILE A 53 -1.49 0.45 10.98
C ILE A 53 -2.33 0.93 12.18
N SER A 54 -3.58 0.48 12.30
CA SER A 54 -4.47 0.90 13.40
C SER A 54 -4.00 0.48 14.79
N ARG A 55 -3.15 -0.55 14.88
CA ARG A 55 -2.54 -1.01 16.14
C ARG A 55 -1.22 -0.34 16.44
N ALA A 56 -0.66 0.39 15.47
CA ALA A 56 0.65 0.97 15.60
C ALA A 56 0.60 2.26 16.43
N ARG A 57 1.45 2.32 17.46
CA ARG A 57 1.40 3.34 18.51
C ARG A 57 2.17 4.61 18.13
N PHE A 58 1.77 5.28 17.06
CA PHE A 58 2.47 6.50 16.60
C PHE A 58 1.78 7.81 16.98
N ALA A 59 0.55 7.77 17.48
CA ALA A 59 -0.16 8.95 17.98
C ALA A 59 -0.64 8.71 19.41
N GLN A 60 -0.52 9.73 20.26
CA GLN A 60 -1.05 9.71 21.64
C GLN A 60 -2.58 9.48 21.70
N ASN A 61 -3.27 9.62 20.57
CA ASN A 61 -4.66 9.22 20.39
C ASN A 61 -4.68 8.03 19.42
N GLU A 62 -5.00 6.84 19.94
CA GLU A 62 -5.15 5.62 19.15
C GLU A 62 -6.18 5.87 18.03
N ARG A 63 -5.72 6.06 16.80
CA ARG A 63 -6.63 6.13 15.65
C ARG A 63 -6.91 4.72 15.18
N SER A 64 -8.06 4.20 15.64
CA SER A 64 -8.65 3.00 15.09
C SER A 64 -8.80 3.09 13.56
N VAL A 65 -9.03 1.95 12.89
CA VAL A 65 -9.38 1.93 11.45
C VAL A 65 -10.51 2.92 11.14
N PHE A 66 -11.49 3.04 12.04
CA PHE A 66 -12.58 4.01 11.92
C PHE A 66 -12.08 5.46 11.94
N GLY A 67 -11.11 5.77 12.80
CA GLY A 67 -10.46 7.08 12.88
C GLY A 67 -9.77 7.46 11.58
N PHE A 68 -9.09 6.51 10.92
CA PHE A 68 -8.52 6.73 9.58
C PHE A 68 -9.61 6.98 8.53
N LEU A 69 -10.60 6.08 8.43
CA LEU A 69 -11.65 6.15 7.40
C LEU A 69 -12.51 7.41 7.50
N SER A 70 -12.69 7.93 8.72
CA SER A 70 -13.50 9.13 8.99
C SER A 70 -12.66 10.41 9.09
N SER A 71 -11.34 10.32 8.96
CA SER A 71 -10.44 11.45 9.16
C SER A 71 -10.64 12.53 8.09
N ALA A 72 -10.73 13.79 8.51
CA ALA A 72 -10.75 14.97 7.64
C ALA A 72 -9.32 15.50 7.38
N GLU A 73 -8.34 14.62 7.45
CA GLU A 73 -6.93 14.97 7.35
C GLU A 73 -6.40 14.97 5.91
N PRO A 74 -5.32 15.75 5.65
CA PRO A 74 -4.65 15.74 4.36
C PRO A 74 -4.27 14.33 3.90
N ALA A 75 -4.46 14.07 2.60
CA ALA A 75 -4.26 12.79 1.94
C ALA A 75 -5.08 11.62 2.52
N GLY A 76 -6.05 11.89 3.40
CA GLY A 76 -6.91 10.87 4.00
C GLY A 76 -7.90 10.25 3.01
N PHE A 77 -8.45 9.10 3.39
CA PHE A 77 -9.40 8.38 2.55
C PHE A 77 -10.66 9.21 2.24
N ARG A 78 -11.15 10.00 3.20
CA ARG A 78 -12.29 10.90 2.98
C ARG A 78 -12.01 11.93 1.90
N GLN A 79 -10.84 12.58 1.93
CA GLN A 79 -10.44 13.53 0.89
C GLN A 79 -10.43 12.83 -0.47
N PHE A 80 -9.87 11.62 -0.55
CA PHE A 80 -9.88 10.83 -1.78
C PHE A 80 -11.30 10.59 -2.31
N LEU A 81 -12.26 10.22 -1.45
CA LEU A 81 -13.66 10.03 -1.86
C LEU A 81 -14.33 11.31 -2.36
N GLU A 82 -13.95 12.47 -1.83
CA GLU A 82 -14.54 13.77 -2.19
C GLU A 82 -13.94 14.34 -3.48
N THR A 83 -12.68 14.02 -3.79
CA THR A 83 -11.93 14.63 -4.92
C THR A 83 -11.71 13.70 -6.10
N THR A 84 -11.95 12.41 -5.95
CA THR A 84 -11.63 11.40 -6.97
C THR A 84 -12.92 10.90 -7.59
N ASP A 85 -13.06 11.12 -8.89
CA ASP A 85 -14.14 10.54 -9.66
C ASP A 85 -14.05 9.01 -9.65
N PHE A 86 -15.17 8.36 -9.97
CA PHE A 86 -15.24 6.91 -9.98
C PHE A 86 -14.16 6.22 -10.83
N GLU A 87 -13.77 6.83 -11.95
CA GLU A 87 -12.72 6.30 -12.82
C GLU A 87 -11.30 6.56 -12.30
N GLY A 88 -11.14 7.36 -11.24
CA GLY A 88 -9.85 7.72 -10.66
C GLY A 88 -9.18 6.60 -9.85
N GLY A 89 -9.82 5.42 -9.75
CA GLY A 89 -9.22 4.19 -9.23
C GLY A 89 -9.47 3.97 -7.74
N THR A 90 -8.48 3.36 -7.07
CA THR A 90 -8.57 2.99 -5.64
C THR A 90 -7.59 3.79 -4.79
N TYR A 91 -7.93 3.98 -3.51
CA TYR A 91 -7.01 4.50 -2.51
C TYR A 91 -5.88 3.50 -2.23
N ASN A 92 -4.73 3.75 -2.84
CA ASN A 92 -3.63 2.80 -2.94
C ASN A 92 -2.57 2.98 -1.82
N PRO A 93 -1.61 2.04 -1.70
CA PRO A 93 -0.59 2.12 -0.65
C PRO A 93 0.29 3.38 -0.71
N ALA A 94 0.50 3.96 -1.89
CA ALA A 94 1.24 5.21 -2.01
C ALA A 94 0.48 6.40 -1.41
N MET A 95 -0.85 6.48 -1.61
CA MET A 95 -1.71 7.47 -0.95
C MET A 95 -1.76 7.25 0.56
N LEU A 96 -1.80 5.99 1.01
CA LEU A 96 -1.77 5.66 2.43
C LEU A 96 -0.44 6.07 3.09
N TRP A 97 0.69 5.92 2.38
CA TRP A 97 1.97 6.49 2.83
C TRP A 97 1.90 8.01 2.95
N ASP A 98 1.36 8.70 1.95
CA ASP A 98 1.26 10.17 1.97
C ASP A 98 0.40 10.67 3.14
N TYR A 99 -0.70 9.97 3.43
CA TYR A 99 -1.48 10.21 4.64
C TYR A 99 -0.64 10.07 5.92
N LEU A 100 0.10 8.96 6.07
CA LEU A 100 0.90 8.75 7.26
C LEU A 100 2.02 9.78 7.40
N ALA A 101 2.70 10.11 6.31
CA ALA A 101 3.77 11.09 6.29
C ALA A 101 3.26 12.50 6.65
N ALA A 102 2.14 12.93 6.06
CA ALA A 102 1.58 14.26 6.29
C ALA A 102 1.08 14.45 7.73
N ASN A 103 0.51 13.40 8.33
CA ASN A 103 -0.18 13.51 9.62
C ASN A 103 0.66 13.03 10.81
N PHE A 104 1.65 12.17 10.57
CA PHE A 104 2.46 11.54 11.62
C PHE A 104 3.96 11.55 11.34
N GLY A 105 4.44 12.20 10.28
CA GLY A 105 5.85 12.13 9.85
C GLY A 105 6.86 12.37 10.98
N MET A 106 6.66 13.41 11.80
CA MET A 106 7.53 13.69 12.95
C MET A 106 7.48 12.59 14.03
N ALA A 107 6.31 12.00 14.27
CA ALA A 107 6.16 10.95 15.26
C ALA A 107 6.76 9.61 14.77
N LEU A 108 6.65 9.34 13.47
CA LEU A 108 7.26 8.18 12.83
C LEU A 108 8.80 8.25 12.90
N THR A 109 9.40 9.42 12.65
CA THR A 109 10.86 9.60 12.69
C THR A 109 11.42 9.75 14.11
N ALA A 110 10.61 10.16 15.09
CA ALA A 110 11.02 10.22 16.50
C ALA A 110 10.89 8.87 17.24
N GLY A 111 10.23 7.88 16.64
CA GLY A 111 9.99 6.57 17.23
C GLY A 111 11.20 5.63 17.20
N VAL A 112 11.01 4.42 17.72
CA VAL A 112 12.05 3.36 17.77
C VAL A 112 12.57 2.98 16.37
N ASP A 113 11.70 3.02 15.36
CA ASP A 113 12.04 2.77 13.95
C ASP A 113 12.40 4.07 13.18
N GLY A 114 12.71 5.17 13.89
CA GLY A 114 12.89 6.50 13.30
C GLY A 114 13.95 6.59 12.21
N ASP A 115 15.09 5.94 12.40
CA ASP A 115 16.16 5.85 11.40
C ASP A 115 15.69 5.13 10.13
N ARG A 116 14.89 4.06 10.28
CA ARG A 116 14.34 3.31 9.15
C ARG A 116 13.32 4.16 8.38
N PHE A 117 12.47 4.91 9.07
CA PHE A 117 11.54 5.84 8.42
C PHE A 117 12.29 6.95 7.67
N SER A 118 13.36 7.50 8.25
CA SER A 118 14.21 8.50 7.59
C SER A 118 14.82 7.94 6.30
N LEU A 119 15.36 6.72 6.33
CA LEU A 119 15.87 6.04 5.13
C LEU A 119 14.78 5.82 4.07
N ALA A 120 13.55 5.51 4.48
CA ALA A 120 12.43 5.36 3.54
C ALA A 120 12.07 6.69 2.87
N PHE A 121 12.05 7.80 3.62
CA PHE A 121 11.86 9.14 3.05
C PHE A 121 12.95 9.47 2.02
N GLU A 122 14.21 9.24 2.37
CA GLU A 122 15.34 9.45 1.44
C GLU A 122 15.24 8.57 0.18
N ALA A 123 14.83 7.31 0.34
CA ALA A 123 14.64 6.38 -0.77
C ALA A 123 13.53 6.86 -1.74
N ILE A 124 12.43 7.39 -1.20
CA ILE A 124 11.32 7.96 -1.99
C ILE A 124 11.77 9.22 -2.73
N GLU A 125 12.50 10.11 -2.08
CA GLU A 125 13.08 11.30 -2.73
C GLU A 125 14.03 10.91 -3.86
N ARG A 126 14.92 9.94 -3.62
CA ARG A 126 15.82 9.39 -4.65
C ARG A 126 15.06 8.79 -5.84
N ALA A 127 13.94 8.11 -5.60
CA ALA A 127 13.08 7.58 -6.66
C ALA A 127 12.44 8.70 -7.49
N GLY A 128 12.07 9.82 -6.86
CA GLY A 128 11.53 11.00 -7.52
C GLY A 128 12.56 11.72 -8.39
N VAL A 129 13.81 11.78 -7.96
CA VAL A 129 14.91 12.39 -8.74
C VAL A 129 15.31 11.52 -9.94
N LYS A 130 15.34 10.19 -9.78
CA LYS A 130 15.85 9.27 -10.81
C LYS A 130 14.79 8.78 -11.79
N GLY A 131 13.54 8.69 -11.35
CA GLY A 131 12.49 7.95 -12.05
C GLY A 131 11.25 8.78 -12.38
N THR A 132 10.13 8.07 -12.49
CA THR A 132 8.81 8.62 -12.81
C THR A 132 7.86 8.49 -11.63
N GLY A 133 6.64 9.02 -11.75
CA GLY A 133 5.59 8.83 -10.73
C GLY A 133 5.33 7.37 -10.36
N LEU A 134 5.50 6.43 -11.31
CA LEU A 134 5.40 4.99 -11.03
C LEU A 134 6.50 4.51 -10.06
N HIS A 135 7.74 4.99 -10.23
CA HIS A 135 8.86 4.64 -9.35
C HIS A 135 8.63 5.15 -7.93
N VAL A 136 8.13 6.39 -7.81
CA VAL A 136 7.75 6.98 -6.51
C VAL A 136 6.62 6.18 -5.87
N ALA A 137 5.57 5.86 -6.61
CA ALA A 137 4.43 5.10 -6.11
C ALA A 137 4.83 3.70 -5.62
N LEU A 138 5.66 2.98 -6.39
CA LEU A 138 6.19 1.67 -5.99
C LEU A 138 7.10 1.78 -4.76
N THR A 139 7.90 2.83 -4.64
CA THR A 139 8.78 3.02 -3.47
C THR A 139 7.97 3.34 -2.22
N LYS A 140 6.93 4.17 -2.32
CA LYS A 140 5.99 4.43 -1.21
C LYS A 140 5.23 3.17 -0.80
N ALA A 141 4.75 2.39 -1.78
CA ALA A 141 4.11 1.10 -1.53
C ALA A 141 5.06 0.12 -0.83
N ALA A 142 6.32 0.06 -1.27
CA ALA A 142 7.35 -0.77 -0.65
C ALA A 142 7.59 -0.38 0.80
N ALA A 143 7.73 0.92 1.08
CA ALA A 143 7.96 1.44 2.42
C ALA A 143 6.80 1.07 3.37
N ILE A 144 5.56 1.35 2.98
CA ILE A 144 4.42 1.05 3.86
C ILE A 144 4.23 -0.46 4.05
N ILE A 145 4.48 -1.29 3.05
CA ILE A 145 4.46 -2.74 3.22
C ILE A 145 5.56 -3.18 4.19
N GLU A 146 6.78 -2.67 4.08
CA GLU A 146 7.89 -3.06 4.97
C GLU A 146 7.59 -2.76 6.44
N PHE A 147 7.03 -1.60 6.75
CA PHE A 147 6.71 -1.22 8.13
C PHE A 147 5.47 -1.95 8.68
N PHE A 148 4.49 -2.27 7.82
CA PHE A 148 3.16 -2.70 8.26
C PHE A 148 2.74 -4.09 7.77
N ARG A 149 3.64 -4.88 7.19
CA ARG A 149 3.37 -6.27 6.75
C ARG A 149 3.00 -7.23 7.89
N ASN A 150 3.48 -6.96 9.11
CA ASN A 150 3.34 -7.91 10.21
C ASN A 150 1.87 -8.06 10.63
N GLY A 151 1.34 -9.27 10.43
CA GLY A 151 -0.05 -9.60 10.75
C GLY A 151 -1.09 -9.22 9.68
N SER A 152 -0.70 -8.61 8.55
CA SER A 152 -1.62 -8.38 7.42
C SER A 152 -1.71 -9.57 6.46
N GLY A 153 -0.66 -10.39 6.39
CA GLY A 153 -0.52 -11.42 5.35
C GLY A 153 0.09 -10.90 4.05
N VAL A 154 0.38 -9.60 3.97
CA VAL A 154 1.14 -8.97 2.89
C VAL A 154 2.63 -9.15 3.15
N VAL A 155 3.44 -9.24 2.09
CA VAL A 155 4.91 -9.13 2.19
C VAL A 155 5.43 -8.22 1.08
N LEU A 156 6.67 -7.77 1.21
CA LEU A 156 7.30 -6.94 0.19
C LEU A 156 7.78 -7.82 -0.99
N ALA A 157 6.91 -8.04 -1.97
CA ALA A 157 7.15 -8.89 -3.14
C ALA A 157 6.43 -8.36 -4.39
N ASP A 158 6.81 -8.88 -5.56
CA ASP A 158 6.33 -8.40 -6.87
C ASP A 158 4.81 -8.46 -7.03
N ASP A 159 4.16 -9.48 -6.48
CA ASP A 159 2.71 -9.64 -6.53
C ASP A 159 1.99 -8.51 -5.78
N PHE A 160 2.43 -8.21 -4.56
CA PHE A 160 1.88 -7.10 -3.78
C PHE A 160 2.25 -5.73 -4.34
N LEU A 161 3.49 -5.54 -4.82
CA LEU A 161 3.91 -4.28 -5.42
C LEU A 161 3.13 -4.00 -6.72
N SER A 162 2.91 -5.02 -7.55
CA SER A 162 2.10 -4.89 -8.77
C SER A 162 0.64 -4.58 -8.45
N ALA A 163 0.06 -5.22 -7.42
CA ALA A 163 -1.30 -4.94 -6.97
C ALA A 163 -1.46 -3.57 -6.29
N SER A 164 -0.36 -2.93 -5.88
CA SER A 164 -0.38 -1.62 -5.20
C SER A 164 -0.51 -0.44 -6.17
N VAL A 165 -0.32 -0.66 -7.47
CA VAL A 165 -0.38 0.40 -8.49
C VAL A 165 -1.40 0.04 -9.56
N LEU A 166 -2.27 0.98 -9.91
CA LEU A 166 -3.28 0.81 -10.94
C LEU A 166 -2.92 1.61 -12.20
N GLY A 167 -3.45 1.18 -13.35
CA GLY A 167 -3.27 1.89 -14.62
C GLY A 167 -1.94 1.65 -15.35
N PHE A 168 -1.08 0.75 -14.82
CA PHE A 168 0.19 0.38 -15.44
C PHE A 168 0.20 -1.08 -15.88
N GLY A 169 0.71 -1.34 -17.08
CA GLY A 169 0.91 -2.71 -17.56
C GLY A 169 2.05 -3.41 -16.83
N MET A 170 1.97 -4.74 -16.70
CA MET A 170 2.97 -5.55 -15.98
C MET A 170 4.42 -5.34 -16.46
N LYS A 171 4.63 -5.06 -17.75
CA LYS A 171 5.95 -4.76 -18.31
C LYS A 171 6.52 -3.45 -17.77
N ALA A 172 5.69 -2.42 -17.64
CA ALA A 172 6.10 -1.13 -17.08
C ALA A 172 6.40 -1.25 -15.58
N ILE A 173 5.56 -1.98 -14.84
CA ILE A 173 5.76 -2.26 -13.41
C ILE A 173 7.07 -3.02 -13.20
N SER A 174 7.28 -4.12 -13.93
CA SER A 174 8.49 -4.94 -13.82
C SER A 174 9.75 -4.16 -14.19
N GLY A 175 9.67 -3.29 -15.21
CA GLY A 175 10.74 -2.37 -15.58
C GLY A 175 11.07 -1.39 -14.46
N ALA A 176 10.06 -0.72 -13.89
CA ALA A 176 10.27 0.22 -12.81
C ALA A 176 10.81 -0.45 -11.53
N ILE A 177 10.32 -1.65 -11.19
CA ILE A 177 10.88 -2.44 -10.07
C ILE A 177 12.35 -2.77 -10.32
N LYS A 178 12.71 -3.18 -11.56
CA LYS A 178 14.10 -3.45 -11.92
C LYS A 178 14.97 -2.20 -11.75
N ASP A 179 14.50 -1.05 -12.24
CA ASP A 179 15.23 0.22 -12.12
C ASP A 179 15.44 0.59 -10.65
N LEU A 180 14.42 0.45 -9.80
CA LEU A 180 14.53 0.69 -8.35
C LEU A 180 15.55 -0.23 -7.67
N VAL A 181 15.68 -1.48 -8.12
CA VAL A 181 16.72 -2.40 -7.64
C VAL A 181 18.11 -1.98 -8.12
N ASP A 182 18.26 -1.66 -9.40
CA ASP A 182 19.54 -1.23 -9.98
C ASP A 182 20.05 0.08 -9.34
N TRP A 183 19.13 0.95 -8.90
CA TRP A 183 19.46 2.18 -8.18
C TRP A 183 19.71 2.00 -6.68
N ALA A 184 19.63 0.77 -6.17
CA ALA A 184 19.70 0.45 -4.74
C ALA A 184 18.70 1.28 -3.92
N ILE A 185 17.48 1.44 -4.43
CA ILE A 185 16.32 1.96 -3.70
C ILE A 185 15.51 0.81 -3.12
N LEU A 186 15.35 -0.28 -3.89
CA LEU A 186 14.92 -1.58 -3.40
C LEU A 186 16.11 -2.53 -3.34
N ILE A 187 16.17 -3.38 -2.33
CA ILE A 187 17.24 -4.37 -2.16
C ILE A 187 16.60 -5.74 -2.19
N ARG A 188 17.02 -6.65 -3.07
CA ARG A 188 16.45 -8.01 -3.07
C ARG A 188 16.91 -8.79 -1.84
N GLN A 189 15.99 -9.53 -1.22
CA GLN A 189 16.25 -10.43 -0.10
C GLN A 189 15.92 -11.88 -0.51
N PRO A 190 16.91 -12.63 -1.08
CA PRO A 190 16.67 -13.98 -1.61
C PRO A 190 16.09 -14.96 -0.59
N ARG A 191 16.45 -14.79 0.68
CA ARG A 191 15.98 -15.65 1.78
C ARG A 191 14.49 -15.46 2.11
N LEU A 192 13.92 -14.31 1.76
CA LEU A 192 12.52 -13.96 2.04
C LEU A 192 11.63 -14.05 0.79
N GLY A 193 12.20 -14.34 -0.38
CA GLY A 193 11.46 -14.38 -1.64
C GLY A 193 10.88 -13.00 -2.03
N GLY A 194 11.56 -11.91 -1.65
CA GLY A 194 11.09 -10.54 -1.79
C GLY A 194 12.22 -9.51 -1.75
N TYR A 195 11.91 -8.32 -1.22
CA TYR A 195 12.84 -7.22 -1.00
C TYR A 195 13.03 -6.92 0.49
#